data_AF-A0A955V7C3-F1
#
_entry.id   AF-A0A955V7C3-F1
#
_cell.length_a   1.000
_cell.length_b   1.000
_cell.length_c   1.000
_cell.angle_alpha   90.00
_cell.angle_beta   90.00
_cell.angle_gamma   90.00
#
_symmetry.space_group_name_H-M   'P 1'
#
loop_
_entity.id
_entity.type
_entity.pdbx_description
1 polymer ?
#
loop_
_entity_poly.entity_id
_entity_poly.type
_entity_poly.pdbx_seq_one_letter_code
_entity_poly.pdbx_strand_id
1 'polypeptide(L)'
;MALKDYFFTSESVSEGHPDKVSDQVSDAILDACLAEDPQSRVACETFCTTGLVLVGGEITTSARFNAQDIVRETVRKIGYTDPMAGFDADTCSVLVAIGRQSPDIAR
;
A
#
# COMPACT_ATOMS: atom_id res chain seq x y z
N MET A 1 28.51 -31.01 23.31
CA MET A 1 27.18 -31.35 22.77
C MET A 1 27.19 -30.99 21.31
N ALA A 2 26.99 -31.96 20.41
CA ALA A 2 26.86 -31.67 18.99
C ALA A 2 25.59 -30.84 18.76
N LEU A 3 25.68 -29.79 17.94
CA LEU A 3 24.52 -29.03 17.49
C LEU A 3 23.55 -30.00 16.82
N LYS A 4 22.27 -29.88 17.17
CA LYS A 4 21.19 -30.67 16.58
C LYS A 4 20.97 -30.13 15.16
N ASP A 5 21.21 -30.95 14.15
CA ASP A 5 20.73 -30.63 12.80
C ASP A 5 19.20 -30.52 12.84
N TYR A 6 18.65 -29.43 12.30
CA TYR A 6 17.21 -29.20 12.23
C TYR A 6 16.84 -28.64 10.85
N PHE A 7 15.64 -28.96 10.39
CA PHE A 7 15.10 -28.42 9.14
C PHE A 7 14.37 -27.11 9.41
N PHE A 8 14.65 -26.11 8.59
CA PHE A 8 13.99 -24.81 8.59
C PHE A 8 13.59 -24.46 7.15
N THR A 9 12.37 -23.98 6.98
CA THR A 9 11.85 -23.52 5.68
C THR A 9 11.29 -22.13 5.84
N SER A 10 11.53 -21.29 4.84
CA SER A 10 10.96 -19.97 4.68
C SER A 10 10.51 -19.81 3.23
N GLU A 11 9.56 -18.92 3.00
CA GLU A 11 9.06 -18.58 1.68
C GLU A 11 9.10 -17.06 1.46
N SER A 12 8.93 -16.68 0.20
CA SER A 12 8.82 -15.28 -0.23
C SER A 12 7.87 -15.24 -1.41
N VAL A 13 7.29 -14.08 -1.65
CA VAL A 13 6.38 -13.83 -2.77
C VAL A 13 6.89 -12.65 -3.58
N SER A 14 6.54 -12.60 -4.86
CA SER A 14 6.93 -11.49 -5.73
C SER A 14 6.20 -10.19 -5.36
N GLU A 15 6.69 -9.07 -5.88
CA GLU A 15 6.05 -7.75 -5.77
C GLU A 15 4.60 -7.70 -6.29
N GLY A 16 4.26 -8.59 -7.24
CA GLY A 16 2.91 -8.73 -7.77
C GLY A 16 1.98 -9.56 -6.89
N HIS A 17 2.44 -10.18 -5.81
CA HIS A 17 1.52 -10.85 -4.89
C HIS A 17 0.53 -9.80 -4.33
N PRO A 18 -0.79 -10.06 -4.31
CA PRO A 18 -1.80 -9.03 -3.94
C PRO A 18 -1.56 -8.41 -2.55
N ASP A 19 -1.06 -9.21 -1.60
CA ASP A 19 -0.65 -8.69 -0.29
C ASP A 19 0.52 -7.70 -0.42
N LYS A 20 1.53 -8.03 -1.23
CA LYS A 20 2.67 -7.13 -1.48
C LYS A 20 2.31 -5.92 -2.33
N VAL A 21 1.31 -6.01 -3.19
CA VAL A 21 0.75 -4.85 -3.89
C VAL A 21 0.12 -3.89 -2.86
N SER A 22 -0.66 -4.42 -1.93
CA SER A 22 -1.27 -3.64 -0.86
C SER A 22 -0.22 -2.97 0.03
N ASP A 23 0.82 -3.70 0.44
CA ASP A 23 1.95 -3.17 1.21
C ASP A 23 2.62 -1.99 0.47
N GLN A 24 2.97 -2.19 -0.80
CA GLN A 24 3.66 -1.16 -1.61
C GLN A 24 2.80 0.08 -1.86
N VAL A 25 1.49 -0.08 -2.02
CA VAL A 25 0.58 1.07 -2.16
C VAL A 25 0.49 1.85 -0.85
N SER A 26 0.35 1.17 0.29
CA SER A 26 0.35 1.81 1.60
C SER A 26 1.65 2.57 1.87
N ASP A 27 2.80 1.96 1.58
CA ASP A 27 4.11 2.61 1.75
C ASP A 27 4.32 3.76 0.77
N ALA A 28 3.84 3.67 -0.48
CA ALA A 28 3.94 4.79 -1.43
C ALA A 28 3.15 6.03 -0.96
N ILE A 29 2.01 5.83 -0.28
CA ILE A 29 1.25 6.92 0.33
C ILE A 29 1.99 7.50 1.55
N LEU A 30 2.58 6.64 2.39
CA LEU A 30 3.45 7.07 3.48
C LEU A 30 4.61 7.93 2.97
N ASP A 31 5.31 7.48 1.91
CA ASP A 31 6.42 8.19 1.30
C ASP A 31 5.99 9.56 0.78
N ALA A 32 4.84 9.64 0.09
CA ALA A 32 4.31 10.92 -0.40
C ALA A 32 4.00 11.89 0.76
N CYS A 33 3.48 11.39 1.88
CA CYS A 33 3.25 12.21 3.07
C CYS A 33 4.57 12.68 3.70
N LEU A 34 5.54 11.78 3.89
CA LEU A 34 6.81 12.09 4.55
C LEU A 34 7.73 12.97 3.71
N ALA A 35 7.63 12.92 2.38
CA ALA A 35 8.41 13.74 1.46
C ALA A 35 8.12 15.24 1.63
N GLU A 36 6.87 15.61 1.93
CA GLU A 36 6.47 17.01 2.16
C GLU A 36 6.36 17.37 3.64
N ASP A 37 5.93 16.42 4.49
CA ASP A 37 5.76 16.62 5.93
C ASP A 37 6.39 15.46 6.72
N PRO A 38 7.64 15.62 7.19
CA PRO A 38 8.34 14.63 7.99
C PRO A 38 7.71 14.33 9.36
N GLN A 39 6.68 15.08 9.79
CA GLN A 39 5.93 14.83 11.03
C GLN A 39 4.57 14.18 10.77
N SER A 40 4.33 13.72 9.54
CA SER A 40 3.11 13.00 9.17
C SER A 40 2.89 11.78 10.04
N ARG A 41 1.64 11.62 10.50
CA ARG A 41 1.16 10.37 11.13
C ARG A 41 0.26 9.66 10.13
N VAL A 42 0.70 8.50 9.67
CA VAL A 42 0.07 7.75 8.58
C VAL A 42 -0.21 6.34 9.06
N ALA A 43 -1.49 5.98 9.15
CA ALA A 43 -1.97 4.61 9.27
C ALA A 43 -2.78 4.33 8.00
N CYS A 44 -2.08 3.97 6.93
CA CYS A 44 -2.68 3.73 5.61
C CYS A 44 -2.84 2.23 5.38
N GLU A 45 -4.08 1.78 5.20
CA GLU A 45 -4.41 0.40 4.91
C GLU A 45 -4.86 0.27 3.46
N THR A 46 -4.41 -0.78 2.79
CA THR A 46 -4.78 -1.06 1.40
C THR A 46 -5.39 -2.44 1.30
N PHE A 47 -6.52 -2.55 0.59
CA PHE A 47 -7.16 -3.80 0.24
C PHE A 47 -7.26 -3.92 -1.28
N CYS A 48 -6.60 -4.92 -1.85
CA CYS A 48 -6.63 -5.21 -3.28
C CYS A 48 -7.48 -6.44 -3.59
N THR A 49 -8.34 -6.34 -4.60
CA THR A 49 -9.07 -7.47 -5.17
C THR A 49 -9.31 -7.22 -6.68
N THR A 50 -10.03 -8.13 -7.34
CA THR A 50 -10.28 -8.06 -8.79
C THR A 50 -10.89 -6.69 -9.18
N GLY A 51 -10.14 -5.92 -9.97
CA GLY A 51 -10.55 -4.61 -10.45
C GLY A 51 -10.74 -3.53 -9.37
N LEU A 52 -10.29 -3.73 -8.14
CA LEU A 52 -10.48 -2.78 -7.04
C LEU A 52 -9.23 -2.63 -6.17
N VAL A 53 -8.86 -1.37 -5.90
CA VAL A 53 -7.97 -0.97 -4.82
C VAL A 53 -8.76 -0.07 -3.87
N LEU A 54 -8.93 -0.49 -2.62
CA LEU A 54 -9.47 0.34 -1.54
C LEU A 54 -8.31 0.82 -0.68
N VAL A 55 -8.16 2.13 -0.57
CA VAL A 55 -7.21 2.79 0.34
C VAL A 55 -8.01 3.41 1.48
N GLY A 56 -7.66 3.08 2.71
CA GLY A 56 -8.33 3.58 3.91
C GLY A 56 -7.39 3.82 5.08
N GLY A 57 -7.98 4.12 6.24
CA GLY A 57 -7.26 4.37 7.49
C GLY A 57 -7.20 5.85 7.86
N GLU A 58 -6.24 6.22 8.71
CA GLU A 58 -6.14 7.56 9.26
C GLU A 58 -4.82 8.24 8.93
N ILE A 59 -4.92 9.44 8.34
CA ILE A 59 -3.74 10.25 7.99
C ILE A 59 -3.89 11.64 8.59
N THR A 60 -2.84 12.09 9.29
CA THR A 60 -2.67 13.49 9.72
C THR A 60 -1.36 13.99 9.17
N THR A 61 -1.45 14.86 8.17
CA THR A 61 -0.30 15.45 7.47
C THR A 61 -0.67 16.82 6.92
N SER A 62 0.32 17.67 6.69
CA SER A 62 0.21 18.89 5.89
C SER A 62 0.58 18.70 4.41
N ALA A 63 1.08 17.51 4.05
CA ALA A 63 1.41 17.13 2.68
C ALA A 63 0.18 17.15 1.77
N ARG A 64 0.40 17.48 0.49
CA ARG A 64 -0.62 17.44 -0.55
C ARG A 64 -0.33 16.30 -1.52
N PHE A 65 -1.11 15.25 -1.43
CA PHE A 65 -0.97 14.09 -2.31
C PHE A 65 -2.29 13.69 -2.95
N ASN A 66 -2.22 13.00 -4.09
CA ASN A 66 -3.36 12.38 -4.73
C ASN A 66 -3.24 10.85 -4.61
N ALA A 67 -4.04 10.27 -3.72
CA ALA A 67 -4.03 8.83 -3.49
C ALA A 67 -4.35 8.02 -4.76
N GLN A 68 -5.23 8.51 -5.64
CA GLN A 68 -5.57 7.79 -6.87
C GLN A 68 -4.38 7.72 -7.82
N ASP A 69 -3.67 8.83 -8.00
CA ASP A 69 -2.50 8.86 -8.90
C ASP A 69 -1.38 7.96 -8.37
N ILE A 70 -1.12 8.04 -7.06
CA ILE A 70 -0.10 7.20 -6.38
C ILE A 70 -0.43 5.72 -6.56
N VAL A 71 -1.68 5.31 -6.28
CA VAL A 71 -2.13 3.92 -6.46
C VAL A 71 -1.87 3.45 -7.88
N ARG A 72 -2.30 4.22 -8.89
CA ARG A 72 -2.14 3.84 -10.30
C ARG A 72 -0.67 3.78 -10.71
N GLU A 73 0.15 4.71 -10.25
CA GLU A 73 1.59 4.69 -10.53
C GLU A 73 2.28 3.49 -9.90
N THR A 74 1.98 3.18 -8.64
CA THR A 74 2.53 2.01 -7.93
C THR A 74 2.12 0.71 -8.62
N VAL A 75 0.83 0.53 -8.94
CA VAL A 75 0.33 -0.65 -9.65
C VAL A 75 0.98 -0.80 -11.04
N ARG A 76 1.20 0.32 -11.74
CA ARG A 76 1.91 0.34 -13.03
C ARG A 76 3.37 -0.06 -12.90
N LYS A 77 4.07 0.42 -11.86
CA LYS A 77 5.48 0.08 -11.58
C LYS A 77 5.67 -1.41 -11.29
N ILE A 78 4.71 -2.03 -10.62
CA ILE A 78 4.69 -3.49 -10.35
C ILE A 78 4.46 -4.30 -11.65
N GLY A 79 3.89 -3.68 -12.69
CA GLY A 79 3.73 -4.30 -14.02
C GLY A 79 2.29 -4.70 -14.38
N TYR A 80 1.29 -4.29 -13.60
CA TYR A 80 -0.13 -4.51 -13.93
C TYR A 80 -0.61 -3.47 -14.95
N THR A 81 -0.38 -3.73 -16.23
CA THR A 81 -0.68 -2.81 -17.34
C THR A 81 -1.45 -3.46 -18.51
N ASP A 82 -1.95 -4.68 -18.32
CA ASP A 82 -2.75 -5.39 -19.32
C ASP A 82 -4.20 -5.50 -18.83
N PRO A 83 -5.17 -4.81 -19.48
CA PRO A 83 -6.59 -4.89 -19.12
C PRO A 83 -7.15 -6.32 -19.13
N MET A 84 -6.54 -7.25 -19.87
CA MET A 84 -6.97 -8.65 -19.92
C MET A 84 -6.49 -9.47 -18.72
N ALA A 85 -5.60 -8.95 -17.87
CA ALA A 85 -5.07 -9.63 -16.70
C ALA A 85 -6.03 -9.63 -15.48
N GLY A 86 -7.18 -8.94 -15.57
CA GLY A 86 -8.17 -8.84 -14.49
C GLY A 86 -7.83 -7.83 -13.38
N PHE A 87 -6.60 -7.34 -13.35
CA PHE A 87 -6.14 -6.22 -12.52
C PHE A 87 -5.14 -5.39 -13.32
N ASP A 88 -5.46 -4.12 -13.52
CA ASP A 88 -4.72 -3.20 -14.40
C ASP A 88 -4.76 -1.77 -13.84
N ALA A 89 -3.63 -1.07 -13.91
CA ALA A 89 -3.44 0.25 -13.33
C ALA A 89 -4.40 1.31 -13.89
N ASP A 90 -4.83 1.18 -15.15
CA ASP A 90 -5.63 2.19 -15.82
C ASP A 90 -7.13 1.93 -15.69
N THR A 91 -7.53 0.67 -15.53
CA THR A 91 -8.94 0.24 -15.50
C THR A 91 -9.45 -0.15 -14.11
N CYS A 92 -8.57 -0.38 -13.12
CA CYS A 92 -9.02 -0.67 -11.76
C CYS A 92 -9.74 0.52 -11.13
N SER A 93 -10.75 0.20 -10.31
CA SER A 93 -11.42 1.16 -9.45
C SER A 93 -10.53 1.49 -8.26
N VAL A 94 -10.38 2.77 -7.94
CA VAL A 94 -9.65 3.22 -6.75
C VAL A 94 -10.63 3.92 -5.82
N LEU A 95 -10.92 3.30 -4.67
CA LEU A 95 -11.76 3.88 -3.63
C LEU A 95 -10.86 4.43 -2.52
N VAL A 96 -11.14 5.67 -2.11
CA VAL A 96 -10.37 6.35 -1.06
C VAL A 96 -11.30 6.64 0.11
N ALA A 97 -11.00 6.04 1.24
CA ALA A 97 -11.73 6.12 2.51
C ALA A 97 -10.78 6.55 3.64
N ILE A 98 -9.98 7.59 3.40
CA ILE A 98 -9.01 8.13 4.36
C ILE A 98 -9.69 9.16 5.26
N GLY A 99 -9.59 8.95 6.58
CA GLY A 99 -10.02 9.89 7.61
C GLY A 99 -8.85 10.64 8.24
N ARG A 100 -9.18 11.61 9.11
CA ARG A 100 -8.19 12.24 10.00
C ARG A 100 -8.01 11.37 11.24
N GLN A 101 -6.77 11.29 11.75
CA GLN A 101 -6.48 10.54 12.97
C GLN A 101 -7.26 11.06 14.18
N SER A 102 -7.75 10.13 15.00
CA SER A 102 -8.49 10.45 16.22
C SER A 102 -7.62 11.28 17.19
N PRO A 103 -8.15 12.39 17.75
CA PRO A 103 -7.47 13.16 18.80
C PRO A 103 -7.11 12.33 20.03
N ASP A 104 -7.84 11.23 20.30
CA ASP A 104 -7.58 10.35 21.43
C ASP A 104 -6.30 9.51 21.26
N ILE A 105 -5.90 9.25 20.01
CA ILE A 105 -4.66 8.55 19.66
C ILE A 105 -3.50 9.54 19.55
N ALA A 106 -3.77 10.78 19.14
CA ALA A 106 -2.79 11.81 18.83
C ALA A 106 -2.11 12.49 20.05
N ARG A 107 -2.27 11.92 21.25
CA ARG A 107 -1.77 12.48 22.53
C ARG A 107 -0.28 12.27 22.75
#